data_AF-A0A2N1PL32-F1
#
_entry.id   AF-A0A2N1PL32-F1
#
_cell.length_a   1.000
_cell.length_b   1.000
_cell.length_c   1.000
_cell.angle_alpha   90.00
_cell.angle_beta   90.00
_cell.angle_gamma   90.00
#
_symmetry.space_group_name_H-M   'P 1'
#
loop_
_entity.id
_entity.type
_entity.pdbx_description
1 polymer ?
#
loop_
_entity_poly.entity_id
_entity_poly.type
_entity_poly.pdbx_seq_one_letter_code
_entity_poly.pdbx_strand_id
1 'polypeptide(L)'
;MGGGSFHINEFGMVLVPSTKNWAEKRYIGDFTGSLEFYNPDTDEIIQLKDDFGYKTGDLWDKPYIGGCFKLSYNDKVSVNRVWEDETTNIILPSDRTDYELIRRIRSIKGTGGCRFVVNMYGIVITKVQIGHQWKSKYVGRINYDKWFRREDYYEHTYF
;
A
#
# COMPACT_ATOMS: atom_id res chain seq x y z
N MET A 1 6.96 -4.85 -26.78
CA MET A 1 6.16 -3.61 -26.66
C MET A 1 5.83 -3.42 -25.18
N GLY A 2 6.53 -2.49 -24.51
CA GLY A 2 6.29 -2.20 -23.09
C GLY A 2 4.93 -1.52 -22.94
N GLY A 3 4.00 -2.14 -22.22
CA GLY A 3 2.74 -1.50 -21.88
C GLY A 3 3.04 -0.26 -21.03
N GLY A 4 2.55 0.91 -21.45
CA GLY A 4 2.76 2.18 -20.77
C GLY A 4 2.00 2.31 -19.45
N SER A 5 2.05 1.30 -18.59
CA SER A 5 1.46 1.34 -17.26
C SER A 5 2.40 2.10 -16.31
N PHE A 6 1.84 2.99 -15.50
CA PHE A 6 2.52 3.59 -14.37
C PHE A 6 1.94 3.06 -13.08
N HIS A 7 2.69 3.19 -11.99
CA HIS A 7 2.27 2.82 -10.65
C HIS A 7 2.42 4.03 -9.73
N ILE A 8 1.39 4.30 -8.93
CA ILE A 8 1.47 5.27 -7.82
C ILE A 8 1.60 4.47 -6.53
N ASN A 9 2.71 4.63 -5.82
CA ASN A 9 2.96 3.92 -4.56
C ASN A 9 2.36 4.66 -3.35
N GLU A 10 2.58 4.14 -2.14
CA GLU A 10 2.06 4.67 -0.87
C GLU A 10 2.57 6.06 -0.46
N PHE A 11 3.61 6.55 -1.15
CA PHE A 11 4.16 7.90 -0.99
C PHE A 11 3.59 8.89 -2.01
N GLY A 12 2.71 8.43 -2.92
CA GLY A 12 2.25 9.24 -4.04
C GLY A 12 3.27 9.32 -5.18
N MET A 13 4.36 8.55 -5.15
CA MET A 13 5.36 8.59 -6.22
C MET A 13 4.83 7.92 -7.47
N VAL A 14 4.95 8.59 -8.61
CA VAL A 14 4.65 8.04 -9.93
C VAL A 14 5.89 7.31 -10.44
N LEU A 15 5.74 6.00 -10.62
CA LEU A 15 6.78 5.08 -11.08
C LEU A 15 6.41 4.52 -12.45
N VAL A 16 7.34 4.54 -13.40
CA VAL A 16 7.15 3.94 -14.74
C VAL A 16 8.19 2.86 -15.02
N PRO A 17 7.88 1.87 -15.86
CA PRO A 17 8.87 0.92 -16.35
C PRO A 17 10.02 1.65 -17.06
N SER A 18 11.25 1.27 -16.74
CA SER A 18 12.44 1.72 -17.46
C SER A 18 12.46 1.13 -18.86
N THR A 19 12.86 1.93 -19.84
CA THR A 19 13.04 1.45 -21.22
C THR A 19 14.25 0.52 -21.38
N LYS A 20 15.17 0.52 -20.39
CA LYS A 20 16.37 -0.32 -20.39
C LYS A 20 16.12 -1.71 -19.79
N ASN A 21 15.28 -1.80 -18.75
CA ASN A 21 14.88 -3.04 -18.12
C ASN A 21 13.43 -2.93 -17.62
N TRP A 22 12.57 -3.86 -18.03
CA TRP A 22 11.13 -3.81 -17.78
C TRP A 22 10.75 -3.91 -16.30
N ALA A 23 11.66 -4.41 -15.48
CA ALA A 23 11.44 -4.54 -14.04
C ALA A 23 12.27 -3.56 -13.21
N GLU A 24 13.06 -2.70 -13.85
CA GLU A 24 13.49 -1.45 -13.22
C GLU A 24 12.33 -0.45 -13.31
N LYS A 25 11.89 0.08 -12.17
CA LYS A 25 10.94 1.20 -12.12
C LYS A 25 11.72 2.48 -11.90
N ARG A 26 11.39 3.53 -12.65
CA ARG A 26 11.94 4.87 -12.45
C ARG A 26 10.94 5.81 -11.85
N TYR A 27 11.41 6.58 -10.88
CA TYR A 27 10.67 7.72 -10.38
C TYR A 27 10.61 8.83 -11.45
N ILE A 28 9.41 9.36 -11.71
CA ILE A 28 9.22 10.45 -12.68
C ILE A 28 8.53 11.69 -12.10
N GLY A 29 8.17 11.65 -10.83
CA GLY A 29 7.52 12.75 -10.13
C GLY A 29 6.53 12.27 -9.07
N ASP A 30 6.05 13.22 -8.29
CA ASP A 30 5.05 12.99 -7.26
C ASP A 30 3.64 13.33 -7.80
N PHE A 31 2.68 12.48 -7.49
CA PHE A 31 1.27 12.77 -7.73
C PHE A 31 0.83 13.85 -6.73
N THR A 32 0.42 15.01 -7.25
CA THR A 32 -0.18 16.08 -6.46
C THR A 32 -1.67 16.16 -6.75
N GLY A 33 -2.52 16.05 -5.74
CA GLY A 33 -3.97 16.23 -5.89
C GLY A 33 -4.82 15.21 -5.15
N SER A 34 -6.05 15.03 -5.64
CA SER A 34 -7.01 14.04 -5.15
C SER A 34 -7.28 13.02 -6.25
N LEU A 35 -7.31 11.74 -5.90
CA LEU A 35 -7.76 10.68 -6.79
C LEU A 35 -9.22 10.42 -6.46
N GLU A 36 -10.05 10.67 -7.46
CA GLU A 36 -11.50 10.64 -7.37
C GLU A 36 -12.04 9.54 -8.27
N PHE A 37 -12.98 8.77 -7.74
CA PHE A 37 -13.70 7.75 -8.49
C PHE A 37 -15.15 8.16 -8.61
N TYR A 38 -15.63 8.28 -9.84
CA TYR A 38 -17.06 8.43 -10.10
C TYR A 38 -17.74 7.06 -10.04
N ASN A 39 -18.76 6.94 -9.20
CA ASN A 39 -19.61 5.77 -9.15
C ASN A 39 -20.85 5.98 -10.05
N PRO A 40 -20.95 5.31 -11.21
CA PRO A 40 -22.08 5.50 -12.13
C PRO A 40 -23.41 5.00 -11.58
N ASP A 41 -23.39 4.13 -10.55
CA ASP A 41 -24.61 3.56 -9.97
C ASP A 41 -25.24 4.49 -8.92
N THR A 42 -24.43 5.31 -8.24
CA THR A 42 -24.89 6.22 -7.17
C THR A 42 -24.74 7.70 -7.50
N ASP A 43 -24.07 8.04 -8.61
CA ASP A 43 -23.70 9.40 -9.01
C ASP A 43 -22.76 10.12 -8.00
N GLU A 44 -22.12 9.35 -7.11
CA GLU A 44 -21.24 9.89 -6.06
C GLU A 44 -19.78 9.93 -6.51
N ILE A 45 -19.06 10.94 -5.99
CA ILE A 45 -17.61 11.05 -6.11
C ILE A 45 -16.95 10.48 -4.85
N ILE A 46 -16.17 9.41 -5.03
CA ILE A 46 -15.44 8.74 -3.96
C ILE A 46 -14.01 9.27 -3.91
N GLN A 47 -13.65 9.94 -2.81
CA GLN A 47 -12.29 10.39 -2.55
C GLN A 47 -11.52 9.39 -1.68
N LEU A 48 -10.41 8.86 -2.22
CA LEU A 48 -9.58 7.87 -1.52
C LEU A 48 -8.71 8.44 -0.39
N LYS A 49 -8.45 9.74 -0.39
CA LYS A 49 -7.59 10.40 0.61
C LYS A 49 -8.29 10.61 1.96
N ASP A 50 -9.61 10.60 1.94
CA ASP A 50 -10.44 10.93 3.10
C ASP A 50 -10.70 9.67 3.92
N ASP A 51 -10.28 9.70 5.18
CA ASP A 51 -10.59 8.68 6.19
C ASP A 51 -11.19 9.32 7.45
N PHE A 52 -11.75 10.53 7.32
CA PHE A 52 -12.39 11.21 8.43
C PHE A 52 -13.56 10.37 8.97
N GLY A 53 -13.60 10.20 10.29
CA GLY A 53 -14.65 9.45 10.98
C GLY A 53 -14.44 7.94 11.06
N TYR A 54 -13.54 7.34 10.27
CA TYR A 54 -13.24 5.91 10.40
C TYR A 54 -12.41 5.64 11.65
N LYS A 55 -12.74 4.53 12.30
CA LYS A 55 -11.97 3.91 13.37
C LYS A 55 -11.41 2.59 12.89
N THR A 56 -10.30 2.16 13.48
CA THR A 56 -9.71 0.85 13.21
C THR A 56 -10.77 -0.25 13.38
N GLY A 57 -10.98 -1.04 12.33
CA GLY A 57 -11.93 -2.14 12.30
C GLY A 57 -13.29 -1.80 11.68
N ASP A 58 -13.55 -0.53 11.37
CA ASP A 58 -14.73 -0.11 10.62
C ASP A 58 -14.72 -0.68 9.20
N LEU A 59 -15.91 -0.86 8.62
CA LEU A 59 -16.05 -1.28 7.23
C LEU A 59 -15.47 -0.20 6.31
N TRP A 60 -14.62 -0.61 5.37
CA TRP A 60 -14.14 0.26 4.31
C TRP A 60 -15.04 0.06 3.08
N ASP A 61 -15.86 1.06 2.82
CA ASP A 61 -16.85 1.15 1.74
C ASP A 61 -16.30 1.81 0.46
N LYS A 62 -15.08 2.36 0.51
CA LYS A 62 -14.38 2.89 -0.67
C LYS A 62 -13.60 1.78 -1.41
N PRO A 63 -13.09 2.03 -2.64
CA PRO A 63 -12.31 1.03 -3.37
C PRO A 63 -11.11 0.47 -2.58
N TYR A 64 -10.89 -0.85 -2.69
CA TYR A 64 -9.75 -1.55 -2.09
C TYR A 64 -8.54 -1.48 -3.03
N ILE A 65 -7.86 -0.33 -3.03
CA ILE A 65 -6.76 -0.03 -3.97
C ILE A 65 -5.51 0.38 -3.19
N GLY A 66 -4.34 -0.11 -3.62
CA GLY A 66 -3.05 0.23 -3.03
C GLY A 66 -1.96 -0.81 -3.31
N GLY A 67 -0.75 -0.53 -2.83
CA GLY A 67 0.35 -1.50 -2.80
C GLY A 67 0.04 -2.64 -1.83
N CYS A 68 0.33 -3.89 -2.21
CA CYS A 68 0.03 -5.07 -1.41
C CYS A 68 1.21 -5.48 -0.53
N PHE A 69 0.98 -5.52 0.78
CA PHE A 69 1.96 -5.87 1.79
C PHE A 69 1.53 -7.12 2.56
N LYS A 70 2.50 -7.75 3.22
CA LYS A 70 2.34 -8.94 4.04
C LYS A 70 2.78 -8.63 5.47
N LEU A 71 2.02 -9.09 6.44
CA LEU A 71 2.43 -9.17 7.84
C LEU A 71 2.63 -10.65 8.18
N SER A 72 3.84 -11.05 8.55
CA SER A 72 4.14 -12.42 9.00
C SER A 72 3.60 -12.67 10.41
N TYR A 73 3.58 -13.92 10.89
CA TYR A 73 3.24 -14.24 12.29
C TYR A 73 4.21 -13.58 13.31
N ASN A 74 5.49 -13.40 12.94
CA ASN A 74 6.54 -12.82 13.78
C ASN A 74 6.64 -11.28 13.65
N ASP A 75 5.51 -10.63 13.36
CA ASP A 75 5.41 -9.17 13.27
C ASP A 75 6.42 -8.52 12.29
N LYS A 76 6.70 -9.21 11.18
CA LYS A 76 7.51 -8.67 10.08
C LYS A 76 6.61 -8.23 8.94
N VAL A 77 6.69 -6.94 8.59
CA VAL A 77 6.06 -6.39 7.40
C VAL A 77 6.98 -6.62 6.21
N SER A 78 6.44 -7.11 5.10
CA SER A 78 7.19 -7.27 3.85
C SER A 78 6.38 -6.94 2.62
N VAL A 79 7.09 -6.59 1.55
CA VAL A 79 6.55 -6.35 0.21
C VAL A 79 7.31 -7.20 -0.78
N ASN A 80 6.61 -7.70 -1.80
CA ASN A 80 7.28 -8.33 -2.93
C ASN A 80 7.60 -7.24 -3.94
N ARG A 81 8.88 -7.07 -4.29
CA ARG A 81 9.31 -6.25 -5.42
C ARG A 81 9.79 -7.16 -6.54
N VAL A 82 9.45 -6.80 -7.77
CA VAL A 82 9.92 -7.49 -8.96
C VAL A 82 11.06 -6.66 -9.53
N TRP A 83 12.22 -7.29 -9.69
CA TRP A 83 13.42 -6.73 -10.29
C TRP A 83 13.90 -7.69 -11.37
N GLU A 84 14.11 -7.19 -12.58
CA GLU A 84 14.38 -7.99 -13.78
C GLU A 84 13.37 -9.15 -13.93
N ASP A 85 13.77 -10.38 -13.57
CA ASP A 85 12.94 -11.58 -13.58
C ASP A 85 12.79 -12.23 -12.18
N GLU A 86 13.29 -11.56 -11.14
CA GLU A 86 13.27 -12.04 -9.76
C GLU A 86 12.24 -11.30 -8.91
N THR A 87 11.48 -12.06 -8.11
CA THR A 87 10.63 -11.49 -7.07
C THR A 87 11.38 -11.52 -5.75
N THR A 88 11.90 -10.39 -5.31
CA THR A 88 12.54 -10.24 -4.01
C THR A 88 11.50 -9.90 -2.94
N ASN A 89 11.53 -10.61 -1.81
CA ASN A 89 10.79 -10.21 -0.63
C ASN A 89 11.62 -9.21 0.18
N ILE A 90 11.17 -7.96 0.23
CA ILE A 90 11.80 -6.91 1.03
C ILE A 90 11.10 -6.84 2.37
N ILE A 91 11.86 -7.06 3.44
CA ILE A 91 11.37 -7.01 4.82
C ILE A 91 11.66 -5.62 5.39
N LEU A 92 10.67 -5.04 6.08
CA LEU A 92 10.85 -3.78 6.80
C LEU A 92 11.87 -3.96 7.93
N PRO A 93 12.93 -3.13 7.99
CA PRO A 93 13.92 -3.16 9.06
C PRO A 93 13.29 -3.00 10.45
N SER A 94 13.85 -3.67 11.47
CA SER A 94 13.27 -3.68 12.82
C SER A 94 13.26 -2.31 13.51
N ASP A 95 14.25 -1.47 13.23
CA ASP A 95 14.34 -0.08 13.70
C ASP A 95 13.26 0.82 13.10
N ARG A 96 12.67 0.40 11.97
CA ARG A 96 11.55 1.06 11.31
C ARG A 96 10.21 0.39 11.57
N THR A 97 10.12 -0.63 12.42
CA THR A 97 8.85 -1.32 12.66
C THR A 97 7.85 -0.41 13.39
N ASP A 98 6.68 -0.18 12.78
CA ASP A 98 5.54 0.45 13.44
C ASP A 98 4.68 -0.59 14.19
N TYR A 99 5.01 -0.79 15.47
CA TYR A 99 4.26 -1.71 16.34
C TYR A 99 2.80 -1.31 16.57
N GLU A 100 2.47 -0.02 16.48
CA GLU A 100 1.07 0.42 16.65
C GLU A 100 0.23 0.06 15.42
N LEU A 101 0.80 0.22 14.21
CA LEU A 101 0.17 -0.27 12.99
C LEU A 101 -0.04 -1.79 13.04
N ILE A 102 0.98 -2.54 13.47
CA ILE A 102 0.89 -3.99 13.61
C ILE A 102 -0.23 -4.34 14.59
N ARG A 103 -0.28 -3.71 15.78
CA ARG A 103 -1.34 -3.93 16.77
C ARG A 103 -2.73 -3.70 16.18
N ARG A 104 -2.92 -2.65 15.38
CA ARG A 104 -4.20 -2.37 14.70
C ARG A 104 -4.56 -3.46 13.68
N ILE A 105 -3.61 -3.89 12.85
CA ILE A 105 -3.84 -5.01 11.91
C ILE A 105 -4.21 -6.28 12.68
N ARG A 106 -3.50 -6.59 13.77
CA ARG A 106 -3.75 -7.76 14.64
C ARG A 106 -5.12 -7.72 15.30
N SER A 107 -5.58 -6.54 15.71
CA SER A 107 -6.93 -6.39 16.28
C SER A 107 -8.05 -6.77 15.32
N ILE A 108 -7.77 -6.74 14.00
CA ILE A 108 -8.72 -7.09 12.94
C ILE A 108 -8.50 -8.52 12.41
N LYS A 109 -7.25 -8.95 12.26
CA LYS A 109 -6.86 -10.19 11.56
C LYS A 109 -6.45 -11.34 12.48
N GLY A 110 -6.20 -11.08 13.77
CA GLY A 110 -5.59 -12.03 14.69
C GLY A 110 -4.08 -12.20 14.46
N THR A 111 -3.52 -13.25 15.05
CA THR A 111 -2.06 -13.48 15.14
C THR A 111 -1.43 -14.13 13.90
N GLY A 112 -2.23 -14.70 12.99
CA GLY A 112 -1.73 -15.36 11.77
C GLY A 112 -1.12 -14.40 10.73
N GLY A 113 -0.37 -14.95 9.78
CA GLY A 113 0.12 -14.15 8.64
C GLY A 113 -1.05 -13.58 7.82
N CYS A 114 -0.94 -12.34 7.35
CA CYS A 114 -2.01 -11.70 6.58
C CYS A 114 -1.50 -10.74 5.50
N ARG A 115 -2.39 -10.38 4.58
CA ARG A 115 -2.16 -9.35 3.57
C ARG A 115 -2.99 -8.11 3.88
N PHE A 116 -2.46 -6.95 3.52
CA PHE A 116 -3.13 -5.67 3.58
C PHE A 116 -2.66 -4.80 2.42
N VAL A 117 -3.42 -3.76 2.10
CA VAL A 117 -3.03 -2.77 1.10
C VAL A 117 -2.77 -1.42 1.76
N VAL A 118 -1.85 -0.67 1.18
CA VAL A 118 -1.62 0.74 1.53
C VAL A 118 -1.84 1.57 0.29
N ASN A 119 -2.80 2.50 0.33
CA ASN A 119 -3.08 3.38 -0.80
C ASN A 119 -2.05 4.52 -0.91
N MET A 120 -2.13 5.31 -1.97
CA MET A 120 -1.20 6.41 -2.25
C MET A 120 -1.19 7.55 -1.21
N TYR A 121 -2.14 7.55 -0.27
CA TYR A 121 -2.24 8.53 0.82
C TYR A 121 -1.84 7.91 2.16
N GLY A 122 -1.24 6.71 2.15
CA GLY A 122 -0.81 5.99 3.33
C GLY A 122 -1.94 5.32 4.12
N ILE A 123 -3.18 5.29 3.62
CA ILE A 123 -4.29 4.61 4.29
C ILE A 123 -4.14 3.09 4.14
N VAL A 124 -4.29 2.40 5.26
CA VAL A 124 -4.12 0.95 5.38
C VAL A 124 -5.48 0.26 5.45
N ILE A 125 -5.67 -0.73 4.58
CA ILE A 125 -6.93 -1.47 4.45
C ILE A 125 -6.60 -2.96 4.42
N THR A 126 -7.41 -3.79 5.09
CA THR A 126 -7.28 -5.26 5.01
C THR A 126 -8.63 -5.90 4.72
N LYS A 127 -8.63 -7.15 4.24
CA LYS A 127 -9.84 -7.94 4.04
C LYS A 127 -10.04 -8.94 5.17
N VAL A 128 -11.26 -9.02 5.68
CA VAL A 128 -11.70 -10.04 6.62
C VAL A 128 -12.87 -10.81 6.03
N GLN A 129 -12.99 -12.07 6.41
CA GLN A 129 -14.15 -12.88 6.08
C GLN A 129 -15.20 -12.69 7.17
N ILE A 130 -16.39 -12.20 6.79
CA ILE A 130 -17.55 -12.05 7.67
C ILE A 130 -18.65 -12.94 7.07
N GLY A 131 -18.94 -14.06 7.73
CA GLY A 131 -19.76 -15.12 7.15
C GLY A 131 -19.12 -15.69 5.87
N HIS A 132 -19.84 -15.64 4.76
CA HIS A 132 -19.35 -16.10 3.44
C HIS A 132 -18.79 -14.98 2.55
N GLN A 133 -18.73 -13.74 3.05
CA GLN A 133 -18.30 -12.58 2.25
C GLN A 133 -16.98 -12.01 2.74
N TRP A 134 -16.12 -11.63 1.79
CA TRP A 134 -14.94 -10.83 2.06
C TRP A 134 -15.32 -9.35 2.13
N LYS A 135 -15.10 -8.74 3.29
CA LYS A 135 -15.32 -7.30 3.50
C LYS A 135 -13.99 -6.60 3.78
N SER A 136 -13.85 -5.41 3.24
CA SER A 136 -12.70 -4.55 3.51
C SER A 136 -12.90 -3.83 4.84
N LYS A 137 -11.82 -3.67 5.62
CA LYS A 137 -11.82 -2.94 6.88
C LYS A 137 -10.70 -1.92 6.91
N TYR A 138 -11.03 -0.73 7.41
CA TYR A 138 -10.06 0.32 7.67
C TYR A 138 -9.17 -0.07 8.85
N VAL A 139 -7.87 0.13 8.71
CA VAL A 139 -6.88 -0.15 9.77
C VAL A 139 -6.41 1.15 10.41
N GLY A 140 -6.09 2.15 9.60
CA GLY A 140 -5.38 3.36 10.03
C GLY A 140 -4.57 3.94 8.87
N ARG A 141 -3.53 4.70 9.22
CA ARG A 141 -2.49 5.16 8.28
C ARG A 141 -1.12 4.63 8.65
N ILE A 142 -0.24 4.48 7.67
CA ILE A 142 1.19 4.24 7.92
C ILE A 142 1.83 5.47 8.56
N ASN A 143 2.83 5.24 9.40
CA ASN A 143 3.77 6.27 9.80
C ASN A 143 4.95 6.25 8.82
N TYR A 144 5.10 7.29 8.00
CA TYR A 144 6.15 7.37 6.98
C TYR A 144 7.57 7.30 7.54
N ASP A 145 7.82 7.75 8.77
CA ASP A 145 9.12 7.65 9.43
C ASP A 145 9.47 6.21 9.84
N LYS A 146 8.43 5.39 10.02
CA LYS A 146 8.48 3.96 10.37
C LYS A 146 8.00 3.08 9.22
N TRP A 147 8.24 3.50 7.99
CA TRP A 147 7.87 2.75 6.78
C TRP A 147 9.09 2.40 5.94
N PHE A 148 8.88 1.76 4.78
CA PHE A 148 9.94 1.57 3.80
C PHE A 148 10.53 2.92 3.37
N ARG A 149 11.72 2.94 2.78
CA ARG A 149 12.23 4.18 2.18
C ARG A 149 11.54 4.41 0.84
N ARG A 150 11.39 5.67 0.46
CA ARG A 150 10.99 6.09 -0.89
C ARG A 150 11.97 5.52 -1.92
N GLU A 151 11.51 5.33 -3.16
CA GLU A 151 12.32 4.72 -4.22
C GLU A 151 13.48 5.62 -4.69
N ASP A 152 13.28 6.93 -4.70
CA ASP A 152 14.26 7.96 -5.06
C ASP A 152 15.47 8.00 -4.11
N TYR A 153 15.27 7.58 -2.85
CA TYR A 153 16.37 7.40 -1.91
C TYR A 153 17.42 6.40 -2.44
N TYR A 154 16.97 5.32 -3.08
CA TYR A 154 17.87 4.29 -3.60
C TYR A 154 18.55 4.71 -4.90
N GLU A 155 17.93 5.56 -5.71
CA GLU A 155 18.53 6.11 -6.94
C GLU A 155 19.77 6.99 -6.63
N HIS A 156 19.81 7.64 -5.46
CA HIS A 156 20.94 8.48 -5.04
C HIS A 156 22.08 7.75 -4.31
N THR A 157 21.95 6.45 -4.00
CA THR A 157 22.98 5.71 -3.26
C THR A 157 23.94 4.91 -4.16
N TYR A 158 23.76 4.99 -5.50
CA TYR A 158 24.56 4.29 -6.49
C TYR A 158 25.23 5.24 -7.51
N PHE A 159 25.81 6.33 -7.01
CA PHE A 159 26.75 7.17 -7.76
C PHE A 159 28.03 7.40 -6.97
#